data_AF-A0AAN0RRY7-F1
#
_entry.id   AF-A0AAN0RRY7-F1
#
_cell.length_a   1.000
_cell.length_b   1.000
_cell.length_c   1.000
_cell.angle_alpha   90.00
_cell.angle_beta   90.00
_cell.angle_gamma   90.00
#
_symmetry.space_group_name_H-M   'P 1'
#
loop_
_entity.id
_entity.type
_entity.pdbx_description
1 polymer ?
#
loop_
_entity_poly.entity_id
_entity_poly.type
_entity_poly.pdbx_seq_one_letter_code
_entity_poly.pdbx_strand_id
1 'polypeptide(L)'
;MKHSTFHTIAAALLAGAACVATVRPAPAVAGEGAPAARRHSPYQPVSLPRQARAYYRLARGIDDLHVRSTASGNLIRFSYRVADPRKARLLADNRATAYLYGEASHAMLVVPTMDQVGALRQTGNLEVGQEYWMVFSNKGNPIKRGDRVSVLIGSLHIDGLVVE
;
A
#
# COMPACT_ATOMS: atom_id res chain seq x y z
N MET A 1 -69.22 -45.85 62.50
CA MET A 1 -70.57 -45.85 61.89
C MET A 1 -70.70 -44.64 60.98
N LYS A 2 -70.75 -44.85 59.65
CA LYS A 2 -71.52 -44.12 58.62
C LYS A 2 -70.88 -44.28 57.23
N HIS A 3 -71.59 -45.04 56.38
CA HIS A 3 -71.72 -45.09 54.90
C HIS A 3 -70.44 -45.16 54.04
N SER A 4 -70.18 -46.25 53.29
CA SER A 4 -70.86 -46.85 52.12
C SER A 4 -70.36 -46.28 50.77
N THR A 5 -69.50 -47.08 50.13
CA THR A 5 -69.40 -47.45 48.69
C THR A 5 -69.77 -46.44 47.62
N PHE A 6 -68.92 -46.22 46.60
CA PHE A 6 -69.31 -46.16 45.16
C PHE A 6 -68.08 -46.26 44.20
N HIS A 7 -68.09 -47.35 43.42
CA HIS A 7 -67.68 -47.55 42.02
C HIS A 7 -66.21 -47.52 41.55
N THR A 8 -65.77 -48.75 41.23
CA THR A 8 -64.85 -49.14 40.14
C THR A 8 -65.25 -48.57 38.77
N ILE A 9 -64.31 -47.96 38.04
CA ILE A 9 -64.13 -48.10 36.58
C ILE A 9 -62.63 -48.01 36.27
N ALA A 10 -62.14 -49.01 35.53
CA ALA A 10 -60.80 -49.08 34.97
C ALA A 10 -60.70 -48.29 33.66
N ALA A 11 -59.57 -47.61 33.43
CA ALA A 11 -59.08 -47.22 32.11
C ALA A 11 -57.58 -46.90 32.24
N ALA A 12 -56.72 -47.82 31.82
CA ALA A 12 -56.12 -47.83 30.48
C ALA A 12 -54.75 -47.13 30.47
N LEU A 13 -53.71 -47.96 30.39
CA LEU A 13 -52.33 -47.64 30.07
C LEU A 13 -52.21 -46.70 28.87
N LEU A 14 -51.35 -45.69 28.97
CA LEU A 14 -50.62 -45.14 27.83
C LEU A 14 -49.21 -44.75 28.29
N ALA A 15 -48.25 -45.57 27.90
CA ALA A 15 -46.83 -45.27 27.95
C ALA A 15 -46.53 -44.15 26.95
N GLY A 16 -45.86 -43.09 27.42
CA GLY A 16 -45.33 -42.03 26.58
C GLY A 16 -43.89 -41.77 26.97
N ALA A 17 -42.97 -42.54 26.39
CA ALA A 17 -41.55 -42.34 26.55
C ALA A 17 -41.13 -41.00 25.94
N ALA A 18 -40.39 -40.22 26.72
CA ALA A 18 -39.83 -38.94 26.32
C ALA A 18 -38.73 -39.14 25.27
N CYS A 19 -38.86 -38.47 24.13
CA CYS A 19 -37.75 -38.19 23.21
C CYS A 19 -37.67 -36.67 23.02
N VAL A 20 -36.98 -35.99 23.94
CA VAL A 20 -36.58 -34.60 23.73
C VAL A 20 -35.37 -34.64 22.78
N ALA A 21 -35.60 -34.36 21.51
CA ALA A 21 -34.54 -34.21 20.52
C ALA A 21 -33.77 -32.91 20.81
N THR A 22 -32.55 -33.03 21.32
CA THR A 22 -31.62 -31.92 21.45
C THR A 22 -31.03 -31.62 20.07
N VAL A 23 -31.58 -30.63 19.39
CA VAL A 23 -30.96 -30.06 18.17
C VAL A 23 -29.68 -29.34 18.59
N ARG A 24 -28.53 -29.93 18.28
CA ARG A 24 -27.21 -29.34 18.49
C ARG A 24 -26.93 -28.41 17.30
N PRO A 25 -26.75 -27.08 17.50
CA PRO A 25 -26.39 -26.20 16.40
C PRO A 25 -24.99 -26.55 15.90
N ALA A 26 -24.86 -26.75 14.59
CA ALA A 26 -23.57 -26.95 13.94
C ALA A 26 -22.77 -25.63 13.97
N PRO A 27 -21.45 -25.67 14.24
CA PRO A 27 -20.63 -24.46 14.16
C PRO A 27 -20.60 -24.00 12.70
N ALA A 28 -20.98 -22.75 12.47
CA ALA A 28 -20.74 -22.08 11.19
C ALA A 28 -19.23 -22.04 10.98
N VAL A 29 -18.74 -22.86 10.06
CA VAL A 29 -17.39 -22.72 9.52
C VAL A 29 -17.36 -21.35 8.85
N ALA A 30 -16.73 -20.38 9.53
CA ALA A 30 -16.37 -19.12 8.93
C ALA A 30 -15.45 -19.46 7.75
N GLY A 31 -16.01 -19.44 6.54
CA GLY A 31 -15.23 -19.59 5.33
C GLY A 31 -14.14 -18.53 5.37
N GLU A 32 -12.88 -18.96 5.37
CA GLU A 32 -11.75 -18.08 5.11
C GLU A 32 -12.05 -17.32 3.83
N GLY A 33 -12.30 -16.02 3.98
CA GLY A 33 -12.51 -15.13 2.86
C GLY A 33 -11.32 -15.29 1.92
N ALA A 34 -11.59 -15.76 0.71
CA ALA A 34 -10.59 -15.86 -0.34
C ALA A 34 -9.79 -14.54 -0.39
N PRO A 35 -8.45 -14.60 -0.49
CA PRO A 35 -7.65 -13.39 -0.49
C PRO A 35 -8.17 -12.51 -1.61
N ALA A 36 -8.60 -11.29 -1.26
CA ALA A 36 -9.08 -10.32 -2.24
C ALA A 36 -8.01 -10.21 -3.33
N ALA A 37 -8.31 -10.73 -4.52
CA ALA A 37 -7.41 -10.70 -5.65
C ALA A 37 -7.08 -9.23 -5.89
N ARG A 38 -5.83 -8.85 -5.61
CA ARG A 38 -5.35 -7.49 -5.87
C ARG A 38 -5.59 -7.26 -7.36
N ARG A 39 -6.49 -6.33 -7.67
CA ARG A 39 -6.71 -5.87 -9.04
C ARG A 39 -5.43 -5.15 -9.45
N HIS A 40 -4.46 -5.90 -9.96
CA HIS A 40 -3.32 -5.30 -10.64
C HIS A 40 -3.90 -4.47 -11.77
N SER A 41 -3.58 -3.16 -11.78
CA SER A 41 -3.99 -2.27 -12.85
C SER A 41 -3.59 -2.92 -14.20
N PRO A 42 -4.49 -2.98 -15.19
CA PRO A 42 -4.18 -3.54 -16.51
C PRO A 42 -3.09 -2.73 -17.24
N TYR A 43 -2.69 -1.59 -16.68
CA TYR A 43 -1.58 -0.80 -17.16
C TYR A 43 -0.26 -1.52 -16.83
N GLN A 44 0.30 -2.20 -17.84
CA GLN A 44 1.66 -2.73 -17.78
C GLN A 44 2.65 -1.67 -17.25
N PRO A 45 3.77 -2.08 -16.64
CA PRO A 45 4.84 -1.17 -16.25
C PRO A 45 5.53 -0.60 -17.50
N VAL A 46 4.81 0.24 -18.24
CA VAL A 46 5.33 0.98 -19.37
C VAL A 46 6.25 2.02 -18.76
N SER A 47 7.55 1.89 -19.06
CA SER A 47 8.54 2.92 -18.73
C SER A 47 8.06 4.29 -19.20
N LEU A 48 8.52 5.35 -18.55
CA LEU A 48 8.13 6.73 -18.83
C LEU A 48 8.10 7.01 -20.36
N PRO A 49 7.00 7.53 -20.94
CA PRO A 49 6.91 7.77 -22.39
C PRO A 49 8.03 8.69 -22.90
N ARG A 50 8.43 8.53 -24.17
CA ARG A 50 9.53 9.32 -24.78
C ARG A 50 9.28 10.83 -24.67
N GLN A 51 8.02 11.26 -24.85
CA GLN A 51 7.61 12.66 -24.75
C GLN A 51 7.77 13.19 -23.32
N ALA A 52 7.39 12.40 -22.32
CA ALA A 52 7.58 12.76 -20.92
C ALA A 52 9.08 12.88 -20.57
N ARG A 53 9.93 11.97 -21.06
CA ARG A 53 11.40 12.08 -20.87
C ARG A 53 11.95 13.36 -21.49
N ALA A 54 11.52 13.68 -22.71
CA ALA A 54 11.93 14.92 -23.38
C ALA A 54 11.47 16.16 -22.60
N TYR A 55 10.24 16.15 -22.07
CA TYR A 55 9.72 17.21 -21.22
C TYR A 55 10.58 17.41 -19.97
N TYR A 56 10.84 16.36 -19.18
CA TYR A 56 11.64 16.50 -17.96
C TYR A 56 13.07 16.96 -18.25
N ARG A 57 13.69 16.47 -19.34
CA ARG A 57 15.02 16.91 -19.76
C ARG A 57 15.05 18.39 -20.10
N LEU A 58 14.13 18.85 -20.95
CA LEU A 58 14.13 20.21 -21.48
C LEU A 58 13.58 21.25 -20.48
N ALA A 59 12.48 20.92 -19.80
CA ALA A 59 11.76 21.85 -18.92
C ALA A 59 12.27 21.80 -17.48
N ARG A 60 12.69 20.63 -16.99
CA ARG A 60 13.10 20.42 -15.59
C ARG A 60 14.59 20.14 -15.40
N GLY A 61 15.34 19.98 -16.51
CA GLY A 61 16.79 19.82 -16.46
C GLY A 61 17.23 18.46 -15.90
N ILE A 62 16.39 17.44 -16.02
CA ILE A 62 16.67 16.09 -15.51
C ILE A 62 16.28 15.02 -16.51
N ASP A 63 17.03 13.93 -16.54
CA ASP A 63 16.70 12.73 -17.29
C ASP A 63 17.05 11.47 -16.49
N ASP A 64 17.02 10.31 -17.16
CA ASP A 64 17.37 9.01 -16.56
C ASP A 64 16.66 8.76 -15.21
N LEU A 65 15.35 8.98 -15.20
CA LEU A 65 14.50 8.92 -14.01
C LEU A 65 14.15 7.47 -13.68
N HIS A 66 14.49 7.03 -12.46
CA HIS A 66 14.22 5.67 -11.99
C HIS A 66 13.70 5.67 -10.56
N VAL A 67 12.79 4.75 -10.25
CA VAL A 67 12.33 4.49 -8.89
C VAL A 67 12.55 3.02 -8.58
N ARG A 68 13.30 2.72 -7.51
CA ARG A 68 13.64 1.34 -7.13
C ARG A 68 13.31 1.07 -5.68
N SER A 69 12.69 -0.08 -5.43
CA SER A 69 12.51 -0.61 -4.10
C SER A 69 13.77 -1.37 -3.64
N THR A 70 14.16 -1.22 -2.37
CA THR A 70 15.19 -2.08 -1.77
C THR A 70 14.71 -3.53 -1.65
N ALA A 71 15.64 -4.45 -1.35
CA ALA A 71 15.32 -5.87 -1.16
C ALA A 71 14.27 -6.10 -0.06
N SER A 72 14.33 -5.33 1.03
CA SER A 72 13.36 -5.42 2.14
C SER A 72 12.04 -4.70 1.86
N GLY A 73 11.95 -3.90 0.81
CA GLY A 73 10.78 -3.07 0.50
C GLY A 73 10.70 -1.77 1.32
N ASN A 74 11.40 -1.69 2.45
CA ASN A 74 11.21 -0.62 3.44
C ASN A 74 11.71 0.76 2.98
N LEU A 75 12.43 0.83 1.87
CA LEU A 75 12.96 2.06 1.30
C LEU A 75 12.71 2.08 -0.20
N ILE A 76 12.39 3.25 -0.72
CA ILE A 76 12.25 3.51 -2.15
C ILE A 76 13.25 4.59 -2.54
N ARG A 77 14.14 4.28 -3.48
CA ARG A 77 15.10 5.24 -4.03
C ARG A 77 14.52 5.83 -5.30
N PHE A 78 14.52 7.16 -5.39
CA PHE A 78 14.37 7.89 -6.64
C PHE A 78 15.75 8.36 -7.10
N SER A 79 16.13 7.99 -8.32
CA SER A 79 17.36 8.42 -8.99
C SER A 79 17.03 9.26 -10.21
N TYR A 80 17.88 10.25 -10.48
CA TYR A 80 17.79 11.11 -11.66
C TYR A 80 19.19 11.54 -12.09
N ARG A 81 19.36 11.86 -13.37
CA ARG A 81 20.57 12.47 -13.89
C ARG A 81 20.32 13.93 -14.24
N VAL A 82 21.31 14.78 -13.97
CA VAL A 82 21.19 16.22 -14.20
C VAL A 82 21.54 16.54 -15.66
N ALA A 83 20.62 17.18 -16.37
CA ALA A 83 20.83 17.72 -17.71
C ALA A 83 21.07 19.25 -17.69
N ASP A 84 20.46 19.97 -16.74
CA ASP A 84 20.66 21.42 -16.52
C ASP A 84 20.54 21.75 -15.02
N PRO A 85 21.66 22.05 -14.33
CA PRO A 85 21.70 22.35 -12.90
C PRO A 85 20.77 23.50 -12.48
N ARG A 86 20.60 24.51 -13.34
CA ARG A 86 19.77 25.69 -13.00
C ARG A 86 18.30 25.34 -12.95
N LYS A 87 17.84 24.47 -13.86
CA LYS A 87 16.45 23.98 -13.89
C LYS A 87 16.20 22.92 -12.81
N ALA A 88 17.18 22.08 -12.52
CA ALA A 88 17.09 21.00 -11.54
C ALA A 88 17.22 21.47 -10.08
N ARG A 89 17.43 22.77 -9.81
CA ARG A 89 17.72 23.32 -8.47
C ARG A 89 16.77 22.89 -7.35
N LEU A 90 15.48 22.66 -7.65
CA LEU A 90 14.50 22.23 -6.64
C LEU A 90 14.83 20.85 -6.06
N LEU A 91 15.46 19.97 -6.82
CA LEU A 91 15.88 18.64 -6.35
C LEU A 91 17.08 18.72 -5.39
N ALA A 92 17.91 19.75 -5.52
CA ALA A 92 19.05 19.99 -4.65
C ALA A 92 18.68 20.81 -3.39
N ASP A 93 17.50 21.43 -3.35
CA ASP A 93 17.09 22.28 -2.24
C ASP A 93 16.61 21.46 -1.03
N ASN A 94 17.44 21.37 0.00
CA ASN A 94 17.11 20.67 1.25
C ASN A 94 15.94 21.27 2.02
N ARG A 95 15.56 22.53 1.73
CA ARG A 95 14.42 23.18 2.36
C ARG A 95 13.10 22.77 1.73
N ALA A 96 13.12 22.34 0.47
CA ALA A 96 11.94 21.81 -0.19
C ALA A 96 11.63 20.42 0.35
N THR A 97 10.43 20.26 0.92
CA THR A 97 9.94 18.94 1.34
C THR A 97 9.68 18.08 0.12
N ALA A 98 10.24 16.88 0.13
CA ALA A 98 10.07 15.89 -0.92
C ALA A 98 9.12 14.79 -0.45
N TYR A 99 8.15 14.48 -1.30
CA TYR A 99 7.20 13.39 -1.10
C TYR A 99 7.21 12.42 -2.27
N LEU A 100 6.87 11.17 -1.99
CA LEU A 100 6.57 10.17 -3.00
C LEU A 100 5.17 9.65 -2.74
N TYR A 101 4.27 9.93 -3.67
CA TYR A 101 2.87 9.56 -3.63
C TYR A 101 2.64 8.24 -4.37
N GLY A 102 2.06 7.24 -3.72
CA GLY A 102 1.65 5.99 -4.36
C GLY A 102 0.22 6.06 -4.87
N GLU A 103 0.00 5.88 -6.17
CA GLU A 103 -1.33 6.01 -6.79
C GLU A 103 -2.31 4.96 -6.29
N ALA A 104 -1.87 3.70 -6.13
CA ALA A 104 -2.73 2.60 -5.71
C ALA A 104 -3.03 2.64 -4.20
N SER A 105 -2.02 2.90 -3.37
CA SER A 105 -2.14 2.88 -1.92
C SER A 105 -2.55 4.23 -1.31
N HIS A 106 -2.52 5.31 -2.10
CA HIS A 106 -2.67 6.69 -1.64
C HIS A 106 -1.66 7.08 -0.54
N ALA A 107 -0.59 6.30 -0.40
CA ALA A 107 0.43 6.53 0.62
C ALA A 107 1.29 7.74 0.23
N MET A 108 1.58 8.58 1.22
CA MET A 108 2.52 9.69 1.08
C MET A 108 3.80 9.35 1.84
N LEU A 109 4.85 8.99 1.12
CA LEU A 109 6.15 8.70 1.71
C LEU A 109 6.98 9.98 1.84
N VAL A 110 7.80 10.05 2.89
CA VAL A 110 8.70 11.17 3.16
C VAL A 110 10.14 10.71 3.12
N VAL A 111 11.05 11.65 2.85
CA VAL A 111 12.48 11.43 3.05
C VAL A 111 12.75 11.40 4.56
N PRO A 112 13.25 10.28 5.13
CA PRO A 112 13.55 10.21 6.55
C PRO A 112 14.73 11.13 6.87
N THR A 113 14.63 11.86 7.98
CA THR A 113 15.72 12.62 8.58
C THR A 113 16.26 11.84 9.77
N MET A 114 17.55 11.53 9.79
CA MET A 114 18.22 10.95 10.95
C MET A 114 19.13 12.00 11.59
N ASP A 115 19.12 12.09 12.92
CA ASP A 115 19.81 13.14 13.68
C ASP A 115 21.33 13.23 13.40
N GLN A 116 21.97 12.13 12.96
CA GLN A 116 23.41 12.09 12.66
C GLN A 116 23.77 11.93 11.17
N VAL A 117 22.81 11.60 10.29
CA VAL A 117 23.06 11.35 8.85
C VAL A 117 22.45 12.44 7.97
N GLY A 118 21.51 13.23 8.50
CA GLY A 118 20.72 14.19 7.73
C GLY A 118 19.64 13.49 6.89
N ALA A 119 19.11 14.19 5.90
CA ALA A 119 18.17 13.62 4.94
C ALA A 119 18.92 12.68 3.97
N LEU A 120 18.36 11.49 3.68
CA LEU A 120 18.95 10.55 2.72
C LEU A 120 18.76 11.02 1.26
N ARG A 121 19.41 12.14 0.92
CA ARG A 121 19.40 12.79 -0.40
C ARG A 121 20.72 13.48 -0.65
N GLN A 122 21.20 13.39 -1.89
CA GLN A 122 22.35 14.19 -2.31
C GLN A 122 21.91 15.62 -2.61
N THR A 123 22.65 16.59 -2.09
CA THR A 123 22.35 18.02 -2.23
C THR A 123 23.61 18.84 -2.44
N GLY A 124 23.43 20.12 -2.77
CA GLY A 124 24.52 21.04 -3.09
C GLY A 124 24.58 21.39 -4.57
N ASN A 125 25.80 21.61 -5.07
CA ASN A 125 26.01 22.00 -6.45
C ASN A 125 25.78 20.80 -7.39
N LEU A 126 24.77 20.91 -8.24
CA LEU A 126 24.48 19.90 -9.24
C LEU A 126 25.45 20.02 -10.43
N GLU A 127 25.98 18.88 -10.86
CA GLU A 127 26.88 18.77 -12.02
C GLU A 127 26.15 18.11 -13.20
N VAL A 128 26.37 18.64 -14.40
CA VAL A 128 25.78 18.08 -15.62
C VAL A 128 26.29 16.66 -15.85
N GLY A 129 25.37 15.75 -16.18
CA GLY A 129 25.67 14.36 -16.50
C GLY A 129 25.83 13.44 -15.29
N GLN A 130 25.88 13.99 -14.06
CA GLN A 130 25.97 13.20 -12.84
C GLN A 130 24.60 12.68 -12.40
N GLU A 131 24.61 11.47 -11.82
CA GLU A 131 23.45 10.87 -11.18
C GLU A 131 23.36 11.35 -9.73
N TYR A 132 22.15 11.71 -9.33
CA TYR A 132 21.80 12.05 -7.96
C TYR A 132 20.60 11.22 -7.51
N TRP A 133 20.42 11.09 -6.20
CA TRP A 133 19.33 10.30 -5.63
C TRP A 133 18.79 10.86 -4.32
N MET A 134 17.56 10.42 -4.00
CA MET A 134 16.94 10.56 -2.68
C MET A 134 16.17 9.29 -2.32
N VAL A 135 16.03 9.04 -1.01
CA VAL A 135 15.39 7.83 -0.48
C VAL A 135 14.17 8.22 0.36
N PHE A 136 13.06 7.52 0.13
CA PHE A 136 11.82 7.64 0.86
C PHE A 136 11.63 6.43 1.78
N SER A 137 11.10 6.66 2.99
CA SER A 137 10.75 5.58 3.91
C SER A 137 9.42 4.95 3.49
N ASN A 138 9.46 3.65 3.18
CA ASN A 138 8.30 2.83 2.83
C ASN A 138 7.98 1.86 3.98
N LYS A 139 7.96 2.36 5.22
CA LYS A 139 7.67 1.55 6.42
C LYS A 139 6.28 0.91 6.30
N GLY A 140 6.21 -0.40 6.57
CA GLY A 140 4.98 -1.19 6.39
C GLY A 140 4.73 -1.59 4.93
N ASN A 141 5.64 -1.23 4.02
CA ASN A 141 5.62 -1.55 2.60
C ASN A 141 4.30 -1.21 1.88
N PRO A 142 3.69 -0.02 2.06
CA PRO A 142 2.46 0.35 1.37
C PRO A 142 2.62 0.49 -0.15
N ILE A 143 3.83 0.75 -0.66
CA ILE A 143 4.15 0.78 -2.09
C ILE A 143 4.99 -0.45 -2.46
N LYS A 144 4.65 -1.11 -3.56
CA LYS A 144 5.29 -2.35 -4.05
C LYS A 144 5.95 -2.13 -5.41
N ARG A 145 6.81 -3.08 -5.81
CA ARG A 145 7.30 -3.16 -7.20
C ARG A 145 6.13 -3.29 -8.16
N GLY A 146 6.19 -2.56 -9.27
CA GLY A 146 5.14 -2.43 -10.27
C GLY A 146 4.11 -1.34 -9.98
N ASP A 147 4.07 -0.77 -8.76
CA ASP A 147 3.16 0.32 -8.45
C ASP A 147 3.57 1.61 -9.17
N ARG A 148 2.57 2.44 -9.47
CA ARG A 148 2.77 3.79 -9.99
C ARG A 148 2.91 4.79 -8.87
N VAL A 149 3.90 5.66 -9.02
CA VAL A 149 4.22 6.68 -8.03
C VAL A 149 4.50 8.02 -8.70
N SER A 150 4.27 9.09 -7.93
CA SER A 150 4.61 10.46 -8.32
C SER A 150 5.55 11.07 -7.30
N VAL A 151 6.61 11.75 -7.76
CA VAL A 151 7.56 12.48 -6.91
C VAL A 151 7.18 13.95 -6.88
N LEU A 152 6.98 14.50 -5.68
CA LEU A 152 6.50 15.86 -5.44
C LEU A 152 7.54 16.62 -4.62
N ILE A 153 8.09 17.71 -5.16
CA ILE A 153 9.11 18.52 -4.50
C ILE A 153 8.83 20.00 -4.76
N GLY A 154 8.22 20.69 -3.80
CA GLY A 154 7.74 22.06 -4.01
C GLY A 154 6.77 22.11 -5.20
N SER A 155 7.13 22.84 -6.25
CA SER A 155 6.35 22.93 -7.50
C SER A 155 6.80 21.95 -8.61
N LEU A 156 7.79 21.12 -8.34
CA LEU A 156 8.23 20.05 -9.24
C LEU A 156 7.38 18.79 -8.98
N HIS A 157 6.71 18.33 -10.03
CA HIS A 157 5.94 17.09 -10.04
C HIS A 157 6.51 16.18 -11.13
N ILE A 158 6.75 14.93 -10.79
CA ILE A 158 7.20 13.88 -11.70
C ILE A 158 6.25 12.71 -11.56
N ASP A 159 5.33 12.58 -12.51
CA ASP A 159 4.21 11.66 -12.39
C ASP A 159 4.42 10.35 -13.15
N GLY A 160 3.74 9.29 -12.72
CA GLY A 160 3.62 8.03 -13.44
C GLY A 160 4.89 7.19 -13.53
N LEU A 161 5.82 7.38 -12.59
CA LEU A 161 7.00 6.52 -12.44
C LEU A 161 6.57 5.13 -11.95
N VAL A 162 7.22 4.09 -12.45
CA VAL A 162 7.00 2.71 -12.01
C VAL A 162 8.09 2.32 -11.04
N VAL A 163 7.72 1.68 -9.93
CA VAL A 163 8.68 1.13 -8.98
C VAL A 163 9.27 -0.19 -9.49
N GLU A 164 10.59 -0.25 -9.64
CA GLU A 164 11.37 -1.44 -10.00
C GLU A 164 11.80 -2.27 -8.77
#